data_AF-U7R3J7-F1
#
_entry.id   AF-U7R3J7-F1
#
_cell.length_a   1.000
_cell.length_b   1.000
_cell.length_c   1.000
_cell.angle_alpha   90.00
_cell.angle_beta   90.00
_cell.angle_gamma   90.00
#
_symmetry.space_group_name_H-M   'P 1'
#
loop_
_entity.id
_entity.type
_entity.pdbx_description
1 polymer ?
#
loop_
_entity_poly.entity_id
_entity_poly.type
_entity_poly.pdbx_seq_one_letter_code
_entity_poly.pdbx_strand_id
1 'polypeptide(L)' 'MWKVITTEVFDDWYNEQSEELQDDILAMLKILREYGPQLGRPYVDTLHDSKFPNMKELRI' A
#
# COMPACT_ATOMS: atom_id res chain seq x y z
N MET A 1 6.80 13.54 5.46
CA MET A 1 6.86 12.10 5.16
C MET A 1 6.33 11.30 6.33
N TRP A 2 5.33 10.47 6.08
CA TRP A 2 4.73 9.51 7.00
C TRP A 2 5.60 8.28 7.17
N LYS A 3 5.44 7.55 8.27
CA LYS A 3 6.06 6.23 8.44
C LYS A 3 5.13 5.17 7.83
N VAL A 4 5.65 4.42 6.86
CA VAL A 4 4.98 3.23 6.32
C VAL A 4 5.43 2.04 7.16
N ILE A 5 4.46 1.24 7.64
CA ILE A 5 4.70 0.03 8.43
C ILE A 5 4.05 -1.12 7.65
N THR A 6 4.83 -2.16 7.40
CA THR A 6 4.36 -3.43 6.82
C THR A 6 4.20 -4.48 7.92
N THR A 7 3.50 -5.57 7.60
CA THR A 7 3.35 -6.74 8.47
C THR A 7 4.14 -7.90 7.89
N GLU A 8 4.47 -8.90 8.72
CA GLU A 8 5.19 -10.10 8.28
C GLU A 8 4.50 -10.79 7.09
N VAL A 9 3.16 -10.90 7.10
CA VAL A 9 2.38 -11.47 5.99
C VAL A 9 2.58 -10.70 4.68
N PHE A 10 2.70 -9.37 4.74
CA PHE A 10 2.99 -8.57 3.56
C PHE A 10 4.43 -8.77 3.10
N ASP A 11 5.39 -8.78 4.02
CA ASP A 11 6.81 -8.92 3.71
C ASP A 11 7.11 -10.28 3.06
N ASP A 12 6.52 -11.36 3.59
CA ASP A 12 6.62 -12.70 3.02
C ASP A 12 6.04 -12.74 1.60
N TRP A 13 4.81 -12.24 1.42
CA TRP A 13 4.17 -12.17 0.10
C TRP A 13 5.00 -11.32 -0.88
N TYR A 14 5.50 -10.16 -0.45
CA TYR A 14 6.29 -9.25 -1.28
C TYR A 14 7.57 -9.92 -1.81
N ASN A 15 8.26 -10.68 -0.95
CA ASN A 15 9.49 -11.37 -1.32
C ASN A 15 9.29 -12.50 -2.34
N GLU A 16 8.07 -13.04 -2.47
CA GLU A 16 7.71 -14.05 -3.46
C GLU A 16 7.37 -13.48 -4.85
N GLN A 17 7.21 -12.16 -4.97
CA GLN A 17 6.83 -11.51 -6.23
C GLN A 17 8.01 -11.33 -7.19
N SER A 18 7.72 -11.07 -8.47
CA SER A 18 8.74 -10.70 -9.46
C SER A 18 9.38 -9.35 -9.11
N GLU A 19 10.64 -9.15 -9.55
CA GLU A 19 11.35 -7.87 -9.37
C GLU A 19 10.55 -6.68 -9.93
N GLU A 20 9.88 -6.85 -11.09
CA GLU A 20 9.03 -5.83 -11.69
C GLU A 20 7.87 -5.41 -10.77
N LEU A 21 7.16 -6.39 -10.20
CA LEU A 21 6.05 -6.11 -9.28
C LEU A 21 6.58 -5.52 -7.95
N GLN A 22 7.73 -5.98 -7.48
CA GLN A 22 8.39 -5.43 -6.30
C GLN A 22 8.73 -3.94 -6.49
N ASP A 23 9.22 -3.55 -7.66
CA ASP A 23 9.53 -2.16 -8.01
C ASP A 23 8.26 -1.29 -8.07
N ASP A 24 7.19 -1.78 -8.68
CA ASP A 24 5.90 -1.08 -8.74
C ASP A 24 5.30 -0.84 -7.34
N ILE A 25 5.35 -1.86 -6.49
CA ILE A 25 4.95 -1.75 -5.08
C ILE A 25 5.81 -0.71 -4.36
N LEU A 26 7.14 -0.74 -4.50
CA LEU A 26 8.02 0.23 -3.86
C LEU A 26 7.76 1.66 -4.34
N ALA A 27 7.46 1.86 -5.62
CA ALA A 27 7.06 3.16 -6.15
C ALA A 27 5.78 3.66 -5.47
N MET A 28 4.78 2.79 -5.32
CA MET A 28 3.54 3.12 -4.62
C MET A 28 3.73 3.39 -3.12
N LEU A 29 4.60 2.64 -2.43
CA LEU A 29 4.92 2.90 -1.03
C LEU A 29 5.65 4.25 -0.83
N LYS A 30 6.47 4.69 -1.79
CA LYS A 30 7.10 6.02 -1.75
C LYS A 30 6.05 7.14 -1.85
N ILE A 31 5.04 6.98 -2.71
CA ILE A 31 3.91 7.92 -2.83
C ILE A 31 3.10 7.91 -1.52
N LEU A 32 2.76 6.73 -0.98
CA LEU A 32 2.07 6.62 0.29
C LEU A 32 2.84 7.27 1.44
N ARG A 33 4.17 7.15 1.47
CA ARG A 33 5.03 7.81 2.46
C ARG A 33 4.93 9.34 2.37
N GLU A 34 4.75 9.90 1.18
CA GLU A 34 4.65 11.34 0.99
C GLU A 34 3.30 11.89 1.43
N TYR A 35 2.21 11.32 0.89
CA TYR A 35 0.85 11.85 1.08
C TYR A 35 0.15 11.28 2.32
N GLY A 36 0.52 10.08 2.75
CA GLY A 36 -0.07 9.39 3.90
C GLY A 36 -1.59 9.23 3.77
N PRO A 37 -2.37 9.49 4.84
CA PRO A 37 -3.82 9.33 4.84
C PRO A 37 -4.56 10.15 3.78
N GLN A 38 -3.97 11.25 3.29
CA GLN A 38 -4.55 12.12 2.26
C GLN A 38 -4.43 11.53 0.85
N LEU A 39 -3.68 10.43 0.67
CA LEU A 39 -3.65 9.73 -0.62
C LEU A 39 -5.06 9.29 -1.00
N GLY A 40 -5.42 9.56 -2.25
CA GLY A 40 -6.74 9.29 -2.83
C GLY A 40 -6.64 8.62 -4.19
N ARG A 41 -7.76 8.59 -4.91
CA ARG A 41 -7.83 8.03 -6.27
C ARG A 41 -6.88 8.78 -7.23
N PRO A 42 -6.26 8.08 -8.21
CA PRO A 42 -6.49 6.68 -8.58
C PRO A 42 -5.69 5.66 -7.74
N TYR A 43 -4.80 6.12 -6.87
CA TYR A 43 -3.80 5.30 -6.16
C TYR A 43 -4.36 4.45 -5.03
N VAL A 44 -5.44 4.89 -4.41
CA VAL A 44 -6.15 4.14 -3.38
C VAL A 44 -7.64 4.24 -3.56
N ASP A 45 -8.34 3.22 -3.07
CA ASP A 45 -9.79 3.25 -2.91
C ASP A 45 -10.20 2.82 -1.49
N THR A 46 -11.44 3.10 -1.13
CA THR A 46 -11.99 2.65 0.16
C THR A 46 -12.31 1.18 0.10
N LEU A 47 -11.78 0.39 1.04
CA LEU A 47 -12.12 -1.01 1.17
C LEU A 47 -13.45 -1.14 1.93
N HIS A 48 -14.50 -1.50 1.21
CA HIS A 48 -15.81 -1.77 1.77
C HIS A 48 -15.82 -3.11 2.53
N ASP A 49 -16.75 -3.25 3.48
CA ASP A 49 -16.95 -4.46 4.31
C ASP A 49 -15.75 -4.93 5.14
N SER A 50 -14.73 -4.08 5.30
CA SER A 50 -13.62 -4.37 6.20
C SER A 50 -14.04 -4.22 7.68
N LYS A 51 -13.36 -4.95 8.57
CA LYS A 51 -13.56 -4.83 10.01
C LYS A 51 -12.99 -3.52 10.60
N PHE A 52 -12.26 -2.74 9.81
CA PHE A 52 -11.55 -1.55 10.26
C PHE A 52 -12.12 -0.28 9.61
N PRO A 53 -12.45 0.77 10.39
CA PRO A 53 -12.90 2.03 9.81
C PRO A 53 -11.78 2.68 8.97
N ASN A 54 -12.15 3.30 7.85
CA ASN A 54 -11.24 3.99 6.93
C ASN A 54 -10.15 3.10 6.30
N MET A 55 -10.37 1.79 6.23
CA MET A 55 -9.45 0.89 5.52
C MET A 55 -9.44 1.21 4.03
N LYS A 56 -8.25 1.23 3.45
CA LYS A 56 -8.03 1.52 2.03
C LYS A 56 -7.23 0.39 1.39
N GLU A 57 -7.46 0.18 0.10
CA GLU A 57 -6.63 -0.65 -0.76
C GLU A 57 -5.68 0.22 -1.58
N LEU A 58 -4.40 -0.17 -1.67
CA LEU A 58 -3.46 0.41 -2.64
C LEU A 58 -3.69 -0.22 -4.00
N ARG A 59 -3.65 0.59 -5.05
CA ARG A 59 -3.77 0.16 -6.45
C ARG A 59 -2.41 0.26 -7.11
N ILE A 60 -1.96 -0.88 -7.65
CA ILE A 60 -0.64 -1.12 -8.24
C ILE A 60 -0.91 -1.77 -9.60
#